data_AF-A0A523HK38-F1
#
_entry.id   AF-A0A523HK38-F1
#
_cell.length_a   1.000
_cell.length_b   1.000
_cell.length_c   1.000
_cell.angle_alpha   90.00
_cell.angle_beta   90.00
_cell.angle_gamma   90.00
#
_symmetry.space_group_name_H-M   'P 1'
#
loop_
_entity.id
_entity.type
_entity.pdbx_description
1 polymer ?
#
loop_
_entity_poly.entity_id
_entity_poly.type
_entity_poly.pdbx_seq_one_letter_code
_entity_poly.pdbx_strand_id
1 'polypeptide(L)' 'MNWIDLRSDTVTHPTPEMRQAMAQAEVGDDVFGDD' A
#
# COMPACT_ATOMS: atom_id res chain seq x y z
N MET A 1 -19.87 -6.06 12.23
CA MET A 1 -19.07 -6.31 13.44
C MET A 1 -17.64 -5.93 13.10
N ASN A 2 -17.06 -4.93 13.76
CA ASN A 2 -15.64 -4.65 13.60
C ASN A 2 -14.88 -5.70 14.41
N TRP A 3 -14.20 -6.60 13.69
CA TRP A 3 -13.40 -7.66 14.29
C TRP A 3 -12.07 -7.08 14.78
N ILE A 4 -11.71 -7.35 16.03
CA ILE A 4 -10.41 -6.95 16.59
C ILE A 4 -9.44 -8.08 16.28
N ASP A 5 -8.63 -7.88 15.25
CA ASP A 5 -7.63 -8.84 14.79
C ASP A 5 -6.29 -8.61 15.49
N LEU A 6 -5.88 -9.54 16.35
CA LEU A 6 -4.64 -9.49 17.14
C LEU A 6 -3.60 -10.53 16.68
N ARG A 7 -3.81 -11.18 15.53
CA ARG A 7 -2.93 -12.25 15.06
C ARG A 7 -1.51 -11.76 14.75
N SER A 8 -1.39 -10.58 14.15
CA SER A 8 -0.12 -9.96 13.73
C SER A 8 -0.40 -8.54 13.22
N ASP A 9 0.62 -7.68 13.20
CA ASP A 9 0.67 -6.39 12.51
C ASP A 9 0.57 -6.49 10.98
N THR A 10 0.91 -7.63 10.39
CA THR A 10 0.78 -7.90 8.95
C THR A 10 -0.66 -7.84 8.42
N VAL A 11 -1.67 -7.85 9.29
CA VAL A 11 -3.10 -7.73 8.91
C VAL A 11 -3.53 -6.28 8.64
N THR A 12 -2.61 -5.33 8.79
CA THR A 12 -2.89 -3.92 8.48
C THR A 12 -3.23 -3.76 6.99
N HIS A 13 -4.13 -2.82 6.71
CA HIS A 13 -4.53 -2.47 5.36
C HIS A 13 -4.12 -1.01 5.08
N PRO A 14 -3.85 -0.62 3.81
CA PRO A 14 -3.49 0.75 3.49
C PRO A 14 -4.58 1.74 3.91
N THR A 15 -4.20 2.92 4.40
CA THR A 15 -5.15 4.01 4.62
C THR A 15 -5.64 4.59 3.28
N PRO A 16 -6.72 5.38 3.26
CA PRO A 16 -7.14 6.10 2.06
C PRO A 16 -6.02 6.97 1.46
N GLU A 17 -5.26 7.66 2.29
CA GLU A 17 -4.14 8.53 1.88
C GLU A 17 -3.01 7.70 1.26
N MET A 18 -2.67 6.55 1.86
CA MET A 18 -1.71 5.61 1.27
C MET A 18 -2.18 5.13 -0.11
N ARG A 19 -3.46 4.78 -0.26
CA ARG A 19 -4.02 4.39 -1.56
C ARG A 19 -3.96 5.51 -2.59
N GLN A 20 -4.25 6.74 -2.19
CA GLN A 20 -4.17 7.89 -3.07
C GLN A 20 -2.73 8.16 -3.53
N ALA A 21 -1.77 8.10 -2.61
CA ALA A 21 -0.36 8.25 -2.93
C ALA A 21 0.11 7.18 -3.93
N MET A 22 -0.24 5.90 -3.68
CA MET A 22 0.06 4.82 -4.61
C MET A 22 -0.57 5.02 -6.00
N ALA A 23 -1.80 5.52 -6.06
CA ALA A 23 -2.50 5.74 -7.33
C ALA A 23 -1.93 6.93 -8.13
N GLN A 24 -1.27 7.88 -7.46
CA GLN A 24 -0.70 9.07 -8.08
C GLN A 24 0.81 8.95 -8.32
N ALA A 25 1.46 7.91 -7.79
CA ALA A 25 2.88 7.69 -7.97
C ALA A 25 3.20 7.50 -9.46
N GLU A 26 4.26 8.15 -9.90
CA GLU A 26 4.91 7.82 -11.17
C GLU A 26 5.45 6.40 -11.09
N VAL A 27 5.35 5.67 -12.19
CA VAL A 27 5.77 4.27 -12.27
C VAL A 27 6.61 4.07 -13.52
N GLY A 28 7.69 3.32 -13.36
CA GLY A 28 8.58 2.92 -14.43
C GLY A 28 9.02 1.47 -14.27
N ASP A 29 9.95 1.04 -15.10
CA ASP A 29 10.52 -0.31 -15.05
C ASP A 29 11.82 -0.29 -14.25
N ASP A 30 11.76 -0.86 -13.04
CA ASP A 30 12.89 -0.95 -12.11
C ASP A 30 14.09 -1.74 -12.69
N VAL A 31 13.85 -2.69 -13.60
CA VAL A 31 14.93 -3.48 -14.21
C VAL A 31 15.70 -2.67 -15.24
N PHE A 32 15.01 -1.80 -15.98
CA PHE A 32 15.62 -0.95 -17.00
C PHE A 32 16.02 0.43 -16.47
N GLY A 33 15.62 0.78 -15.25
CA GLY A 33 15.94 2.06 -14.61
C GLY A 33 15.10 3.21 -15.16
N ASP A 34 13.91 2.91 -15.68
CA ASP A 34 12.94 3.92 -16.07
C ASP A 34 12.21 4.42 -14.81
N ASP A 35 12.07 5.74 -14.70
CA ASP A 35 11.25 6.39 -13.67
C ASP A 35 9.75 6.29 -14.02
#